data_AF-A0A9W6L6X1-F1
#
_entry.id   AF-A0A9W6L6X1-F1
#
_cell.length_a   1.000
_cell.length_b   1.000
_cell.length_c   1.000
_cell.angle_alpha   90.00
_cell.angle_beta   90.00
_cell.angle_gamma   90.00
#
_symmetry.space_group_name_H-M   'P 1'
#
loop_
_entity.id
_entity.type
_entity.pdbx_description
1 polymer ?
#
loop_
_entity_poly.entity_id
_entity_poly.type
_entity_poly.pdbx_seq_one_letter_code
_entity_poly.pdbx_strand_id
1 'polypeptide(L)'
;MAKRDSRAKQASEPAPVADVPYYRALFGALGWGVVAFALQVVFGGTGGATGLLIQVGWILIAAVLAAWPTWYAARRRGWPELWKLFLLAAPAFWVLRAVTLILDRLLFH
;
A
#
# COMPACT_ATOMS: atom_id res chain seq x y z
N MET A 1 -26.29 27.01 -30.03
CA MET A 1 -25.54 25.75 -30.20
C MET A 1 -24.29 25.63 -29.33
N ALA A 2 -23.60 26.72 -28.95
CA ALA A 2 -22.34 26.70 -28.19
C ALA A 2 -22.33 26.06 -26.77
N LYS A 3 -23.50 25.81 -26.15
CA LYS A 3 -23.60 25.27 -24.78
C LYS A 3 -23.45 23.74 -24.69
N ARG A 4 -23.60 23.03 -25.82
CA ARG A 4 -23.44 21.57 -25.89
C ARG A 4 -21.96 21.17 -25.97
N ASP A 5 -21.17 21.96 -26.69
CA ASP A 5 -19.74 21.73 -26.90
C ASP A 5 -18.90 21.93 -25.63
N SER A 6 -19.35 22.80 -24.72
CA SER A 6 -18.70 23.04 -23.42
C SER A 6 -18.84 21.85 -22.47
N ARG A 7 -19.98 21.14 -22.51
CA ARG A 7 -20.18 19.90 -21.72
C ARG A 7 -19.35 18.74 -22.26
N ALA A 8 -19.18 18.65 -23.58
CA ALA A 8 -18.36 17.61 -24.20
C ALA A 8 -16.86 17.79 -23.87
N LYS A 9 -16.37 19.04 -23.82
CA LYS A 9 -15.01 19.36 -23.34
C LYS A 9 -14.81 19.05 -21.85
N GLN A 10 -15.77 19.41 -20.98
CA GLN A 10 -15.68 19.09 -19.55
C GLN A 10 -15.70 17.57 -19.26
N ALA A 11 -16.35 16.76 -20.09
CA ALA A 11 -16.38 15.31 -19.94
C ALA A 11 -15.07 14.63 -20.38
N SER A 12 -14.19 15.33 -21.10
CA SER A 12 -12.94 14.80 -21.64
C SER A 12 -11.70 15.40 -20.97
N GLU A 13 -11.87 16.33 -20.03
CA GLU A 13 -10.77 16.85 -19.21
C GLU A 13 -10.40 15.79 -18.16
N PRO A 14 -9.18 15.22 -18.19
CA PRO A 14 -8.78 14.23 -17.21
C PRO A 14 -8.89 14.85 -15.82
N ALA A 15 -9.53 14.13 -14.89
CA ALA A 15 -9.74 14.61 -13.53
C ALA A 15 -8.42 15.18 -12.96
N PRO A 16 -8.45 16.37 -12.33
CA PRO A 16 -7.25 17.05 -11.88
C PRO A 16 -6.44 16.11 -10.99
N VAL A 17 -5.25 15.77 -11.46
CA VAL A 17 -4.33 14.88 -10.80
C VAL A 17 -3.82 15.61 -9.56
N ALA A 18 -4.33 15.23 -8.38
CA ALA A 18 -3.93 15.87 -7.15
C ALA A 18 -2.45 15.58 -6.86
N ASP A 19 -1.73 16.60 -6.39
CA ASP A 19 -0.35 16.45 -5.94
C ASP A 19 -0.33 15.82 -4.54
N VAL A 20 -0.47 14.49 -4.49
CA VAL A 20 -0.37 13.70 -3.26
C VAL A 20 1.06 13.16 -3.17
N PRO A 21 1.84 13.55 -2.15
CA PRO A 21 3.20 13.04 -1.99
C PRO A 21 3.23 11.52 -1.73
N TYR A 22 4.13 10.80 -2.40
CA TYR A 22 4.29 9.34 -2.26
C TYR A 22 4.56 8.91 -0.82
N TYR A 23 5.34 9.71 -0.06
CA TYR A 23 5.67 9.39 1.33
C TYR A 23 4.44 9.18 2.21
N ARG A 24 3.31 9.86 1.92
CA ARG A 24 2.06 9.69 2.68
C ARG A 24 1.46 8.29 2.51
N ALA A 25 1.48 7.78 1.28
CA ALA A 25 1.03 6.42 1.00
C ALA A 25 1.98 5.38 1.62
N LEU A 26 3.28 5.67 1.60
CA LEU A 26 4.29 4.85 2.26
C LEU A 26 4.08 4.78 3.78
N PHE A 27 3.81 5.90 4.45
CA PHE A 27 3.48 5.90 5.88
C PHE A 27 2.22 5.07 6.20
N GLY A 28 1.19 5.16 5.35
CA GLY A 28 -0.01 4.33 5.49
C GLY A 28 0.31 2.83 5.40
N ALA A 29 1.16 2.43 4.44
CA ALA A 29 1.58 1.04 4.28
C ALA A 29 2.54 0.57 5.40
N LEU A 30 3.47 1.42 5.83
CA LEU A 30 4.39 1.12 6.94
C LEU A 30 3.66 0.90 8.26
N GLY A 31 2.56 1.62 8.52
CA GLY A 31 1.71 1.36 9.68
C GLY A 31 1.24 -0.09 9.74
N TRP A 32 0.85 -0.67 8.60
CA TRP A 32 0.52 -2.10 8.51
C TRP A 32 1.74 -3.01 8.64
N GLY A 33 2.91 -2.56 8.18
CA GLY A 33 4.17 -3.26 8.43
C GLY A 33 4.47 -3.44 9.93
N VAL A 34 4.26 -2.39 10.72
CA VAL A 34 4.40 -2.45 12.19
C VAL A 34 3.39 -3.42 12.80
N VAL A 35 2.13 -3.40 12.33
CA VAL A 35 1.10 -4.34 12.78
C VAL A 35 1.48 -5.78 12.43
N ALA A 36 1.94 -6.04 11.21
CA ALA A 36 2.39 -7.37 10.79
C ALA A 36 3.60 -7.86 11.60
N PHE A 37 4.54 -6.97 11.91
CA PHE A 37 5.66 -7.28 12.77
C PHE A 37 5.21 -7.64 14.19
N ALA A 38 4.31 -6.84 14.78
CA ALA A 38 3.75 -7.14 16.10
C ALA A 38 3.04 -8.50 16.12
N LEU A 39 2.22 -8.79 15.09
CA LEU A 39 1.55 -10.09 14.95
C LEU A 39 2.56 -11.24 14.82
N GLN A 40 3.65 -11.04 14.09
CA GLN A 40 4.72 -12.05 13.99
C GLN A 40 5.35 -12.33 15.35
N VAL A 41 5.67 -11.30 16.12
CA VAL A 41 6.26 -11.45 17.46
C VAL A 41 5.31 -12.17 18.42
N VAL A 42 4.01 -11.85 18.36
CA VAL A 42 3.00 -12.42 19.26
C VAL A 42 2.62 -13.86 18.88
N PHE A 43 2.42 -14.15 17.60
CA PHE A 43 1.84 -15.42 17.14
C PHE A 43 2.82 -16.35 16.42
N GLY A 44 3.82 -15.80 15.73
CA GLY A 44 4.71 -16.56 14.85
C GLY A 44 6.02 -17.01 15.48
N GLY A 45 6.38 -16.44 16.64
CA GLY A 45 7.70 -16.63 17.23
C GLY A 45 8.81 -15.96 16.41
N THR A 46 9.98 -15.79 17.03
CA THR A 46 11.09 -15.04 16.43
C THR A 46 11.96 -15.89 15.50
N GLY A 47 11.89 -17.23 15.56
CA GLY A 47 12.63 -18.14 14.68
C GLY A 47 14.17 -17.95 14.70
N GLY A 48 14.70 -17.26 15.71
CA GLY A 48 16.08 -16.78 15.74
C GLY A 48 16.31 -15.47 14.96
N ALA A 49 17.43 -14.79 15.23
CA ALA A 49 17.71 -13.46 14.68
C ALA A 49 17.69 -13.41 13.13
N THR A 50 18.19 -14.45 12.46
CA THR A 50 18.22 -14.53 10.99
C THR A 50 16.83 -14.62 10.39
N GLY A 51 15.95 -15.47 10.94
CA GLY A 51 14.57 -15.59 10.46
C GLY A 51 13.78 -14.28 10.67
N LEU A 52 14.05 -13.59 11.77
CA LEU A 52 13.44 -12.29 12.07
C LEU A 52 13.88 -11.22 11.06
N LEU A 53 15.16 -11.16 10.69
CA LEU A 53 15.67 -10.23 9.68
C LEU A 53 15.06 -10.49 8.30
N ILE A 54 14.94 -11.76 7.89
CA ILE A 54 14.30 -12.14 6.63
C ILE A 54 12.83 -11.70 6.62
N GLN A 55 12.09 -11.94 7.71
CA GLN A 55 10.70 -11.52 7.84
C GLN A 55 10.54 -10.00 7.82
N VAL A 56 11.42 -9.26 8.50
CA VAL A 56 11.43 -7.78 8.42
C VAL A 56 11.68 -7.31 6.98
N GLY A 57 12.62 -7.95 6.26
CA GLY A 57 12.86 -7.68 4.85
C GLY A 57 11.60 -7.86 3.99
N TRP A 58 10.88 -8.99 4.16
CA TRP A 58 9.63 -9.24 3.46
C TRP A 58 8.52 -8.25 3.79
N ILE A 59 8.40 -7.84 5.07
CA ILE A 59 7.44 -6.83 5.51
C ILE A 59 7.71 -5.48 4.84
N LEU A 60 8.98 -5.07 4.76
CA LEU A 60 9.36 -3.81 4.09
C LEU A 60 9.07 -3.87 2.59
N ILE A 61 9.38 -4.98 1.93
CA ILE A 61 9.06 -5.19 0.51
C ILE A 61 7.55 -5.08 0.28
N ALA A 62 6.74 -5.76 1.11
CA ALA A 62 5.28 -5.69 1.01
C ALA A 62 4.74 -4.26 1.25
N ALA A 63 5.31 -3.52 2.20
CA ALA A 63 4.91 -2.13 2.48
C ALA A 63 5.22 -1.20 1.29
N VAL A 64 6.41 -1.30 0.70
CA VAL A 64 6.79 -0.50 -0.48
C VAL A 64 5.90 -0.83 -1.67
N LEU A 65 5.67 -2.12 -1.93
CA LEU A 65 4.80 -2.56 -3.03
C LEU A 65 3.34 -2.16 -2.82
N ALA A 66 2.84 -2.15 -1.59
CA ALA A 66 1.48 -1.70 -1.26
C ALA A 66 1.32 -0.18 -1.34
N ALA A 67 2.39 0.58 -1.09
CA ALA A 67 2.37 2.04 -1.18
C ALA A 67 2.12 2.53 -2.61
N TRP A 68 2.62 1.81 -3.62
CA TRP A 68 2.44 2.17 -5.03
C TRP A 68 0.97 2.25 -5.50
N PRO A 69 0.16 1.17 -5.41
CA PRO A 69 -1.26 1.22 -5.78
C PRO A 69 -2.06 2.18 -4.89
N THR A 70 -1.67 2.33 -3.62
CA THR A 70 -2.30 3.26 -2.69
C THR A 70 -2.09 4.72 -3.12
N TRP A 71 -0.85 5.08 -3.45
CA TRP A 71 -0.52 6.39 -3.99
C TRP A 71 -1.22 6.65 -5.31
N TYR A 72 -1.22 5.67 -6.22
CA TYR A 72 -1.88 5.79 -7.51
C TYR A 72 -3.39 6.05 -7.39
N ALA A 73 -4.07 5.32 -6.51
CA ALA A 73 -5.48 5.53 -6.21
C ALA A 73 -5.74 6.89 -5.56
N ALA A 74 -4.86 7.33 -4.65
CA ALA A 74 -4.95 8.63 -3.98
C ALA A 74 -4.81 9.79 -4.96
N ARG A 75 -3.86 9.69 -5.89
CA ARG A 75 -3.60 10.68 -6.93
C ARG A 75 -4.80 10.88 -7.85
N ARG A 76 -5.50 9.78 -8.18
CA ARG A 76 -6.72 9.80 -9.01
C ARG A 76 -7.95 10.36 -8.28
N ARG A 77 -8.04 10.16 -6.96
CA ARG A 77 -9.21 10.57 -6.16
C ARG A 77 -9.04 11.89 -5.42
N GLY A 78 -7.83 12.46 -5.41
CA GLY A 78 -7.52 13.69 -4.70
C GLY A 78 -7.69 13.57 -3.19
N TRP A 79 -7.30 12.44 -2.60
CA TRP A 79 -7.45 12.21 -1.16
C TRP A 79 -6.16 12.57 -0.40
N PRO A 80 -6.09 13.75 0.25
CA PRO A 80 -4.93 14.14 1.04
C PRO A 80 -4.89 13.49 2.43
N GLU A 81 -6.00 12.90 2.88
CA GLU A 81 -6.20 12.39 4.23
C GLU A 81 -5.47 11.05 4.45
N LEU A 82 -4.57 11.02 5.44
CA LEU A 82 -3.78 9.85 5.79
C LEU A 82 -4.63 8.62 6.16
N TRP A 83 -5.78 8.80 6.82
CA TRP A 83 -6.62 7.68 7.25
C TRP A 83 -7.23 6.92 6.05
N LYS A 84 -7.60 7.63 4.97
CA LYS A 84 -8.09 7.00 3.74
C LYS A 84 -7.00 6.19 3.05
N LEU A 85 -5.76 6.71 3.05
CA LEU A 85 -4.59 6.01 2.53
C LEU A 85 -4.29 4.76 3.36
N PHE A 86 -4.37 4.86 4.68
CA PHE A 86 -4.18 3.75 5.58
C PHE A 86 -5.20 2.62 5.35
N LEU A 87 -6.49 2.97 5.23
CA LEU A 87 -7.55 1.99 4.93
C LEU A 87 -7.37 1.33 3.57
N LEU A 88 -6.93 2.09 2.57
CA LEU A 88 -6.74 1.56 1.21
C LEU A 88 -5.44 0.74 1.08
N ALA A 89 -4.41 1.09 1.86
CA ALA A 89 -3.17 0.32 1.95
C ALA A 89 -3.39 -1.04 2.62
N ALA A 90 -4.36 -1.16 3.53
CA ALA A 90 -4.63 -2.38 4.28
C ALA A 90 -4.83 -3.63 3.40
N PRO A 91 -5.79 -3.67 2.47
CA PRO A 91 -6.01 -4.85 1.64
C PRO A 91 -4.80 -5.14 0.73
N ALA A 92 -4.19 -4.12 0.14
CA ALA A 92 -3.02 -4.29 -0.72
C ALA A 92 -1.84 -4.90 0.04
N PHE A 93 -1.57 -4.38 1.25
CA PHE A 93 -0.51 -4.87 2.12
C PHE A 93 -0.78 -6.32 2.54
N TRP A 94 -1.99 -6.66 2.98
CA TRP A 94 -2.30 -8.02 3.45
C TRP A 94 -2.22 -9.07 2.35
N VAL A 95 -2.64 -8.74 1.12
CA VAL A 95 -2.49 -9.63 -0.04
C VAL A 95 -1.01 -9.88 -0.32
N LEU A 96 -0.20 -8.83 -0.38
CA LEU A 96 1.25 -8.95 -0.57
C LEU A 96 1.91 -9.72 0.57
N ARG A 97 1.46 -9.48 1.81
CA ARG A 97 1.96 -10.20 2.99
C ARG A 97 1.67 -11.70 2.89
N ALA A 98 0.45 -12.09 2.51
CA ALA A 98 0.10 -13.48 2.30
C ALA A 98 0.97 -14.13 1.21
N VAL A 99 1.21 -13.43 0.11
CA VAL A 99 2.12 -13.91 -0.97
C VAL A 99 3.54 -14.09 -0.45
N THR A 100 4.09 -13.11 0.28
CA THR A 100 5.45 -13.23 0.85
C THR A 100 5.57 -14.41 1.83
N LEU A 101 4.54 -14.69 2.63
CA LEU A 101 4.51 -15.85 3.51
C LEU A 101 4.53 -17.18 2.73
N ILE A 102 3.78 -17.25 1.64
CA ILE A 102 3.75 -18.44 0.77
C ILE A 102 5.11 -18.63 0.10
N LEU A 103 5.71 -17.56 -0.43
CA LEU A 103 7.02 -17.60 -1.06
C LEU A 103 8.12 -17.99 -0.08
N ASP A 104 8.11 -17.41 1.13
CA ASP A 104 9.06 -17.74 2.20
C ASP A 104 8.99 -19.24 2.55
N ARG A 105 7.78 -19.79 2.67
CA ARG A 105 7.61 -21.24 2.86
C ARG A 105 8.08 -22.08 1.68
N LEU A 106 7.93 -21.62 0.44
CA LEU A 106 8.38 -22.37 -0.74
C LEU A 106 9.90 -22.32 -0.94
N LEU A 107 10.55 -21.24 -0.52
CA LEU A 107 11.98 -21.01 -0.72
C LEU A 107 12.84 -21.57 0.43
N PHE A 108 12.28 -21.67 1.64
CA PHE A 108 12.99 -22.05 2.86
C PHE A 108 12.40 -23.26 3.59
N HIS A 109 11.49 -24.02 2.96
CA HIS A 109 11.19 -25.43 3.34
C HIS A 109 11.97 -26.39 2.45
#